data_AF-A0A938BBE0-F1
#
_entry.id   AF-A0A938BBE0-F1
#
_cell.length_a   1.000
_cell.length_b   1.000
_cell.length_c   1.000
_cell.angle_alpha   90.00
_cell.angle_beta   90.00
_cell.angle_gamma   90.00
#
_symmetry.space_group_name_H-M   'P 1'
#
loop_
_entity.id
_entity.type
_entity.pdbx_description
1 polymer ?
#
loop_
_entity_poly.entity_id
_entity_poly.type
_entity_poly.pdbx_seq_one_letter_code
_entity_poly.pdbx_strand_id
1 'polypeptide(L)'
;MSNEVTLEQVEQLAMRLPQQEQLKLLSRLSEQLTETIFLSVTANKKERMREAAVILRECDHAAAAFSWKTNSVETIRRMREERHRQICQSES
;
A
#
# COMPACT_ATOMS: atom_id res chain seq x y z
N MET A 1 6.62 -23.35 31.36
CA MET A 1 5.83 -24.56 31.06
C MET A 1 4.64 -24.12 30.24
N SER A 2 4.85 -23.93 28.93
CA SER A 2 3.76 -23.59 28.01
C SER A 2 2.99 -24.89 27.78
N ASN A 3 1.85 -25.04 28.46
CA ASN A 3 0.94 -26.15 28.18
C ASN A 3 0.35 -25.89 26.80
N GLU A 4 1.04 -26.36 25.76
CA GLU A 4 0.53 -26.37 24.40
C GLU A 4 -0.64 -27.37 24.37
N VAL A 5 -1.83 -26.83 24.60
CA VAL A 5 -3.08 -27.56 24.40
C VAL A 5 -3.25 -27.69 22.89
N THR A 6 -3.28 -28.92 22.39
CA THR A 6 -3.50 -29.15 20.96
C THR A 6 -4.95 -28.86 20.60
N LEU A 7 -5.21 -28.49 19.34
CA LEU A 7 -6.55 -28.16 18.87
C LEU A 7 -7.54 -29.32 19.10
N GLU A 8 -7.07 -30.55 18.94
CA GLU A 8 -7.84 -31.78 19.16
C GLU A 8 -8.25 -31.96 20.63
N GLN A 9 -7.40 -31.55 21.58
CA GLN A 9 -7.73 -31.59 23.00
C GLN A 9 -8.81 -30.57 23.35
N VAL A 10 -8.77 -29.38 22.74
CA VAL A 10 -9.82 -28.36 22.91
C VAL A 10 -11.14 -28.85 22.32
N GLU A 11 -11.11 -29.48 21.15
CA GLU A 11 -12.30 -30.04 20.51
C GLU A 11 -12.93 -31.17 21.36
N GLN A 12 -12.11 -32.08 21.90
CA GLN A 12 -12.57 -33.12 22.82
C GLN A 12 -13.16 -32.55 24.12
N LEU A 13 -12.61 -31.47 24.65
CA LEU A 13 -13.14 -30.78 25.82
C LEU A 13 -14.46 -30.06 25.50
N ALA A 14 -14.56 -29.43 24.33
CA ALA A 14 -15.79 -28.80 23.86
C ALA A 14 -16.92 -29.83 23.68
N MET A 15 -16.61 -31.01 23.13
CA MET A 15 -17.57 -32.10 22.95
C MET A 15 -18.10 -32.68 24.26
N ARG A 16 -17.39 -32.52 25.38
CA ARG A 16 -17.84 -32.95 26.73
C ARG A 16 -18.77 -31.94 27.40
N LEU A 17 -18.90 -30.72 26.87
CA LEU A 17 -19.81 -29.72 27.41
C LEU A 17 -21.26 -29.99 26.99
N PRO A 18 -22.24 -29.56 27.80
CA PRO A 18 -23.63 -29.51 27.37
C PRO A 18 -23.80 -28.66 26.11
N GLN A 19 -24.75 -29.02 25.25
CA GLN A 19 -24.97 -28.39 23.95
C GLN A 19 -25.15 -26.86 24.03
N GLN A 20 -25.76 -26.36 25.11
CA GLN A 20 -25.93 -24.93 25.34
C GLN A 20 -24.60 -24.20 25.62
N GLU A 21 -23.70 -24.83 26.37
CA GLU A 21 -22.36 -24.27 26.64
C GLU A 21 -21.46 -24.36 25.41
N GLN A 22 -21.62 -25.37 24.56
CA GLN A 22 -20.94 -25.46 23.27
C GLN A 22 -21.31 -24.27 22.35
N LEU A 23 -22.60 -23.95 22.24
CA LEU A 23 -23.08 -22.82 21.45
C LEU A 23 -22.56 -21.48 22.00
N LYS A 24 -22.49 -21.35 23.32
CA LYS A 24 -21.96 -20.16 24.00
C LYS A 24 -20.46 -19.99 23.75
N LEU A 25 -19.72 -21.10 23.71
CA LEU A 25 -18.30 -21.12 23.40
C LEU A 25 -18.04 -20.73 21.94
N LEU A 26 -18.82 -21.27 21.00
CA LEU A 26 -18.79 -20.88 19.58
C LEU A 26 -19.09 -19.40 19.38
N SER A 27 -20.11 -18.87 20.04
CA SER A 27 -20.45 -17.44 20.00
C SER A 27 -19.26 -16.59 20.44
N ARG A 28 -18.64 -16.90 21.58
CA ARG A 28 -17.48 -16.14 22.09
C ARG A 28 -16.27 -16.21 21.15
N LEU A 29 -15.99 -17.40 20.61
CA LEU A 29 -14.89 -17.57 19.65
C LEU A 29 -15.15 -16.78 18.36
N SER A 30 -16.39 -16.77 17.86
CA SER A 30 -16.74 -16.01 16.66
C SER A 30 -16.60 -14.49 16.87
N GLU A 31 -16.96 -13.99 18.05
CA GLU A 31 -16.82 -12.59 18.43
C GLU A 31 -15.34 -12.19 18.52
N GLN A 32 -14.53 -12.99 19.24
CA GLN A 32 -13.09 -12.78 19.34
C GLN A 32 -12.40 -12.82 17.97
N LEU A 33 -12.74 -13.79 17.11
CA LEU A 33 -12.20 -13.87 15.77
C LEU A 33 -12.59 -12.63 14.94
N THR A 34 -13.83 -12.18 15.06
CA THR A 34 -14.31 -10.98 14.37
C THR A 34 -13.51 -9.75 14.80
N GLU A 35 -13.33 -9.52 16.11
CA GLU A 35 -12.54 -8.41 16.63
C GLU A 35 -11.07 -8.47 16.17
N THR A 36 -10.47 -9.66 16.25
CA THR A 36 -9.05 -9.85 15.92
C THR A 36 -8.80 -9.62 14.42
N ILE A 37 -9.68 -10.12 13.55
CA ILE A 37 -9.62 -9.90 12.11
C ILE A 37 -9.85 -8.42 11.78
N PHE A 38 -10.82 -7.77 12.43
CA PHE A 38 -11.09 -6.35 12.18
C PHE A 38 -9.89 -5.46 12.56
N LEU A 39 -9.26 -5.74 13.70
CA LEU A 39 -8.05 -5.05 14.15
C LEU A 39 -6.87 -5.28 13.21
N SER A 40 -6.65 -6.49 12.71
CA SER A 40 -5.55 -6.76 11.77
C SER A 40 -5.76 -6.09 10.42
N VAL A 41 -6.99 -6.10 9.88
CA VAL A 41 -7.34 -5.47 8.61
C VAL A 41 -7.20 -3.95 8.68
N THR A 42 -7.63 -3.34 9.78
CA THR A 42 -7.53 -1.88 9.97
C THR A 42 -6.09 -1.42 10.17
N ALA A 43 -5.28 -2.16 10.93
CA ALA A 43 -3.86 -1.90 11.08
C ALA A 43 -3.12 -1.98 9.73
N ASN A 44 -3.36 -3.05 8.97
CA ASN A 44 -2.76 -3.27 7.65
C ASN A 44 -3.17 -2.17 6.65
N LYS A 45 -4.45 -1.78 6.63
CA LYS A 45 -4.93 -0.69 5.77
C LYS A 45 -4.22 0.64 6.07
N LYS A 46 -4.02 0.98 7.34
CA LYS A 46 -3.36 2.22 7.75
C LYS A 46 -1.89 2.25 7.35
N GLU A 47 -1.20 1.12 7.49
CA GLU A 47 0.18 0.96 7.06
C GLU A 47 0.32 1.12 5.55
N ARG A 48 -0.50 0.41 4.77
CA ARG A 48 -0.53 0.54 3.30
C ARG A 48 -0.85 1.95 2.82
N MET A 49 -1.73 2.67 3.50
CA MET A 49 -2.01 4.07 3.18
C MET A 49 -0.81 4.99 3.44
N ARG A 50 -0.03 4.73 4.50
CA ARG A 50 1.20 5.48 4.77
C ARG A 50 2.25 5.21 3.72
N GLU A 51 2.47 3.95 3.35
CA GLU A 51 3.39 3.57 2.28
C GLU A 51 3.02 4.24 0.95
N ALA A 52 1.74 4.17 0.56
CA ALA A 52 1.26 4.82 -0.65
C ALA A 52 1.47 6.35 -0.64
N ALA A 53 1.27 7.00 0.50
CA ALA A 53 1.51 8.44 0.65
C ALA A 53 3.00 8.81 0.50
N VAL A 54 3.91 7.96 0.99
CA VAL A 54 5.36 8.16 0.80
C VAL A 54 5.71 8.05 -0.68
N ILE A 55 5.25 7.00 -1.36
CA ILE A 55 5.50 6.80 -2.80
C ILE A 55 4.97 7.97 -3.62
N LEU A 56 3.75 8.43 -3.36
CA LEU A 56 3.17 9.58 -4.07
C LEU A 56 4.01 10.84 -3.85
N ARG A 57 4.50 11.08 -2.63
CA ARG A 57 5.37 12.22 -2.34
C ARG A 57 6.70 12.16 -3.08
N GLU A 58 7.28 10.97 -3.21
CA GLU A 58 8.49 10.76 -4.02
C GLU A 58 8.22 11.01 -5.51
N CYS A 59 7.09 10.55 -6.03
CA CYS A 59 6.65 10.84 -7.39
C CYS A 59 6.47 12.34 -7.63
N ASP A 60 5.82 13.06 -6.71
CA ASP A 60 5.63 14.51 -6.80
C ASP A 60 6.98 15.25 -6.81
N HIS A 61 7.91 14.82 -5.96
CA HIS A 61 9.25 15.40 -5.91
C HIS A 61 10.03 15.17 -7.22
N ALA A 62 9.97 13.95 -7.76
CA ALA A 62 10.57 13.64 -9.05
C ALA A 62 9.94 14.47 -10.17
N ALA A 63 8.61 14.56 -10.22
CA ALA A 63 7.89 15.35 -11.21
C ALA A 63 8.27 16.84 -11.15
N ALA A 64 8.41 17.41 -9.95
CA ALA A 64 8.87 18.78 -9.75
C ALA A 64 10.32 18.98 -10.25
N ALA A 65 11.21 18.02 -10.00
CA ALA A 65 12.59 18.07 -10.50
C ALA A 65 12.66 18.03 -12.03
N PHE A 66 11.74 17.32 -12.70
CA PHE A 66 11.66 17.26 -14.15
C PHE A 66 10.97 18.49 -14.77
N SER A 67 9.96 19.06 -14.11
CA SER A 67 9.25 20.24 -14.62
C SER A 67 10.15 21.49 -14.66
N TRP A 68 11.14 21.57 -13.77
CA TRP A 68 12.12 22.67 -13.76
C TRP A 68 13.29 22.48 -14.73
N LYS A 69 13.60 21.26 -15.16
CA LYS A 69 14.79 20.95 -15.97
C LYS A 69 14.60 21.11 -17.48
N THR A 70 13.37 21.17 -17.97
CA THR A 70 13.13 21.24 -19.42
C THR A 70 11.88 22.05 -19.73
N ASN A 71 12.06 23.35 -19.97
CA ASN A 71 11.15 24.08 -20.84
C ASN A 71 11.39 23.60 -22.27
N SER A 72 10.88 22.40 -22.58
CA SER A 72 11.08 21.71 -23.85
C SER A 72 10.72 22.61 -25.04
N VAL A 73 9.73 23.48 -24.88
CA VAL A 73 9.33 24.49 -25.87
C VAL A 73 10.45 25.49 -26.15
N GLU A 74 11.08 26.05 -25.12
CA GLU A 74 12.22 26.96 -25.32
C GLU A 74 13.45 26.26 -25.90
N THR A 75 13.74 25.03 -25.45
CA THR A 75 14.85 24.24 -26.00
C THR A 75 14.65 23.97 -27.48
N ILE A 76 13.44 23.54 -27.88
CA ILE A 76 13.08 23.29 -29.28
C ILE A 76 13.13 24.59 -30.10
N ARG A 77 12.64 25.71 -29.55
CA ARG A 77 12.72 27.03 -30.22
C ARG A 77 14.16 27.41 -30.50
N ARG A 78 15.05 27.30 -29.50
CA ARG A 78 16.47 27.63 -29.62
C ARG A 78 17.17 26.76 -30.67
N MET A 79 16.86 25.46 -30.70
CA MET A 79 17.40 24.55 -31.72
C MET A 79 16.92 24.89 -33.14
N ARG A 80 15.67 25.34 -33.30
CA ARG A 80 15.13 25.77 -34.60
C ARG A 80 15.78 27.06 -35.10
N GLU A 81 15.94 28.04 -34.22
CA GLU A 81 16.61 29.32 -34.53
C GLU A 81 18.07 29.11 -34.92
N GLU A 82 18.79 28.25 -34.18
CA GLU A 82 20.17 27.90 -34.50
C GLU A 82 20.28 27.25 -35.87
N ARG A 83 19.40 26.29 -36.18
CA ARG A 83 19.36 25.64 -37.51
C ARG A 83 19.07 26.64 -38.63
N HIS A 84 18.11 27.56 -38.42
CA HIS A 84 17.79 28.60 -39.40
C HIS A 84 19.00 29.50 -39.67
N ARG A 85 19.73 29.90 -38.62
CA ARG A 85 20.94 30.71 -38.76
C ARG A 85 22.02 30.00 -39.57
N GLN A 86 22.24 28.71 -39.32
CA GLN A 86 23.21 27.90 -40.05
C GLN A 86 22.84 27.77 -41.54
N ILE A 87 21.56 27.58 -41.86
CA ILE A 87 21.08 27.49 -43.25
C ILE A 87 21.29 28.83 -43.96
N CYS A 88 20.85 29.95 -43.38
CA CYS A 88 21.00 31.27 -44.01
C CYS A 88 22.48 31.70 -44.17
N GLN A 89 23.36 31.27 -43.26
CA GLN A 89 24.81 31.53 -43.37
C GLN A 89 25.50 30.64 -44.41
N SER A 90 24.94 29.47 -44.74
CA SER A 90 25.46 28.59 -45.80
C SER A 90 24.99 28.95 -47.21
N GLU A 91 24.00 29.84 -47.33
CA GLU A 91 23.42 30.33 -48.59
C GLU A 91 23.93 31.72 -48.99
N SER A 92 24.84 32.32 -48.21
CA SER A 92 25.53 33.60 -48.49
C SER A 92 27.00 33.37 -48.86
#